data_AF-A0A251WI33-F1
#
_entry.id   AF-A0A251WI33-F1
#
_cell.length_a   1.000
_cell.length_b   1.000
_cell.length_c   1.000
_cell.angle_alpha   90.00
_cell.angle_beta   90.00
_cell.angle_gamma   90.00
#
_symmetry.space_group_name_H-M   'P 1'
#
loop_
_entity.id
_entity.type
_entity.pdbx_description
1 polymer ?
#
loop_
_entity_poly.entity_id
_entity_poly.type
_entity_poly.pdbx_seq_one_letter_code
_entity_poly.pdbx_strand_id
1 'polypeptide(L)'
;MQTLSDLIPDTEKEIIADMPMQGDQRHPAWHPLFNKASSSTNTLTNKAVAQVALQGNDIGWLNNLLPRCIDSNFEEAASALAELRAYGGLLSAGFKVTPIPVTSAPTADFQINAGDGEVVVEVFAKHQDEDQQKMLEDIAKGGTPEGVERNKYIKGGVQVETTTAVLQPGGKPDPNKANDSVQANMISRVCAAKGPEHQFAGDKPSILWIDFRSMGIWPDVISPDQAAPLMSWNDGITSGALWYAFYGWRGAPIFEEDFVFSERIYKMGHNGRYRLTGKSKSKLSGALISLPKATLLLENPWATHRLPEMCRRYCVQLPFFDLTRTIADWKAGDAERQIEVHKSAIDEIERIHQILNA
;
A
#
# COMPACT_ATOMS: atom_id res chain seq x y z
N MET A 1 20.64 -17.59 -9.75
CA MET A 1 20.28 -16.57 -8.75
C MET A 1 19.39 -17.29 -7.75
N GLN A 2 19.73 -17.26 -6.46
CA GLN A 2 18.92 -17.92 -5.43
C GLN A 2 17.55 -17.25 -5.33
N THR A 3 16.50 -18.04 -5.27
CA THR A 3 15.09 -17.63 -5.22
C THR A 3 14.45 -18.07 -3.91
N LEU A 4 13.23 -17.59 -3.62
CA LEU A 4 12.48 -18.07 -2.46
C LEU A 4 12.25 -19.58 -2.54
N SER A 5 11.96 -20.11 -3.74
CA SER A 5 11.76 -21.54 -3.97
C SER A 5 13.01 -22.36 -3.65
N ASP A 6 14.22 -21.83 -3.86
CA ASP A 6 15.46 -22.55 -3.54
C ASP A 6 15.72 -22.66 -2.03
N LEU A 7 15.06 -21.83 -1.21
CA LEU A 7 15.27 -21.76 0.24
C LEU A 7 14.20 -22.49 1.05
N ILE A 8 13.05 -22.79 0.47
CA ILE A 8 11.95 -23.49 1.13
C ILE A 8 12.07 -25.00 0.86
N PRO A 9 11.99 -25.88 1.87
CA PRO A 9 11.98 -27.33 1.67
C PRO A 9 10.82 -27.79 0.80
N ASP A 10 11.01 -28.86 0.03
CA ASP A 10 9.97 -29.37 -0.88
C ASP A 10 8.70 -29.82 -0.13
N THR A 11 8.82 -30.33 1.10
CA THR A 11 7.68 -30.67 1.96
C THR A 11 6.80 -29.47 2.29
N GLU A 12 7.41 -28.31 2.55
CA GLU A 12 6.67 -27.07 2.83
C GLU A 12 6.06 -26.51 1.55
N LYS A 13 6.74 -26.65 0.40
CA LYS A 13 6.17 -26.28 -0.89
C LYS A 13 4.91 -27.11 -1.19
N GLU A 14 4.94 -28.41 -0.98
CA GLU A 14 3.78 -29.27 -1.17
C GLU A 14 2.59 -28.81 -0.32
N ILE A 15 2.83 -28.47 0.96
CA ILE A 15 1.81 -27.89 1.84
C ILE A 15 1.22 -26.61 1.24
N ILE A 16 2.04 -25.66 0.80
CA ILE A 16 1.55 -24.39 0.21
C ILE A 16 0.85 -24.62 -1.14
N ALA A 17 1.27 -25.61 -1.92
CA ALA A 17 0.65 -25.94 -3.21
C ALA A 17 -0.78 -26.47 -3.02
N ASP A 18 -0.98 -27.27 -1.98
CA ASP A 18 -2.24 -27.94 -1.66
C ASP A 18 -3.15 -27.13 -0.71
N MET A 19 -2.66 -26.00 -0.18
CA MET A 19 -3.47 -25.13 0.67
C MET A 19 -4.74 -24.65 -0.05
N PRO A 20 -5.92 -24.74 0.60
CA PRO A 20 -7.16 -24.25 0.02
C PRO A 20 -7.08 -22.73 -0.18
N MET A 21 -7.76 -22.25 -1.23
CA MET A 21 -7.90 -20.82 -1.44
C MET A 21 -8.75 -20.19 -0.31
N GLN A 22 -8.35 -19.00 0.14
CA GLN A 22 -9.13 -18.19 1.08
C GLN A 22 -9.94 -17.17 0.30
N GLY A 23 -11.25 -17.39 0.19
CA GLY A 23 -12.09 -16.70 -0.78
C GLY A 23 -11.65 -17.08 -2.20
N ASP A 24 -11.10 -16.11 -2.94
CA ASP A 24 -10.55 -16.32 -4.28
C ASP A 24 -9.03 -16.10 -4.34
N GLN A 25 -8.37 -16.14 -3.18
CA GLN A 25 -6.93 -15.86 -3.06
C GLN A 25 -6.13 -17.14 -2.81
N ARG A 26 -5.04 -17.29 -3.54
CA ARG A 26 -3.98 -18.25 -3.20
C ARG A 26 -3.12 -17.70 -2.07
N HIS A 27 -2.43 -18.61 -1.38
CA HIS A 27 -1.44 -18.25 -0.38
C HIS A 27 -0.44 -17.20 -0.94
N PRO A 28 -0.05 -16.15 -0.19
CA PRO A 28 0.82 -15.09 -0.69
C PRO A 28 2.16 -15.56 -1.27
N ALA A 29 2.72 -16.64 -0.73
CA ALA A 29 3.96 -17.25 -1.23
C ALA A 29 3.76 -18.18 -2.44
N TRP A 30 2.53 -18.52 -2.82
CA TRP A 30 2.27 -19.48 -3.90
C TRP A 30 2.90 -19.02 -5.21
N HIS A 31 2.70 -17.75 -5.59
CA HIS A 31 3.27 -17.24 -6.83
C HIS A 31 4.81 -17.20 -6.84
N PRO A 32 5.52 -16.67 -5.82
CA PRO A 32 6.98 -16.68 -5.84
C PRO A 32 7.59 -18.10 -5.75
N LEU A 33 6.86 -19.09 -5.22
CA LEU A 33 7.32 -20.48 -5.15
C LEU A 33 7.11 -21.28 -6.45
N PHE A 34 5.96 -21.12 -7.10
CA PHE A 34 5.54 -22.01 -8.20
C PHE A 34 5.39 -21.32 -9.55
N ASN A 35 5.08 -20.02 -9.57
CA ASN A 35 4.75 -19.34 -10.82
C ASN A 35 6.02 -18.85 -11.53
N LYS A 36 6.36 -19.52 -12.63
CA LYS A 36 7.46 -19.13 -13.51
C LYS A 36 7.16 -17.89 -14.36
N ALA A 37 5.89 -17.48 -14.47
CA ALA A 37 5.54 -16.23 -15.14
C ALA A 37 5.98 -15.03 -14.29
N SER A 38 6.57 -14.03 -14.94
CA SER A 38 7.11 -12.85 -14.28
C SER A 38 6.00 -11.86 -13.90
N SER A 39 5.37 -12.05 -12.75
CA SER A 39 4.72 -10.91 -12.08
C SER A 39 5.79 -10.01 -11.45
N SER A 40 5.49 -8.73 -11.30
CA SER A 40 6.42 -7.79 -10.63
C SER A 40 6.65 -8.19 -9.17
N THR A 41 5.60 -8.61 -8.45
CA THR A 41 5.70 -9.11 -7.07
C THR A 41 6.65 -10.30 -6.97
N ASN A 42 6.52 -11.31 -7.83
CA ASN A 42 7.42 -12.47 -7.84
C ASN A 42 8.86 -12.08 -8.12
N THR A 43 9.04 -11.22 -9.13
CA THR A 43 10.35 -10.73 -9.54
C THR A 43 11.04 -10.00 -8.40
N LEU A 44 10.30 -9.14 -7.68
CA LEU A 44 10.83 -8.38 -6.55
C LEU A 44 11.14 -9.26 -5.34
N THR A 45 10.28 -10.22 -5.02
CA THR A 45 10.55 -11.20 -3.94
C THR A 45 11.81 -12.00 -4.23
N ASN A 46 11.95 -12.57 -5.43
CA ASN A 46 13.12 -13.39 -5.77
C ASN A 46 14.39 -12.57 -5.92
N LYS A 47 14.31 -11.33 -6.42
CA LYS A 47 15.45 -10.39 -6.39
C LYS A 47 15.84 -10.04 -4.95
N ALA A 48 14.88 -9.83 -4.06
CA ALA A 48 15.16 -9.54 -2.66
C ALA A 48 15.93 -10.69 -1.99
N VAL A 49 15.48 -11.94 -2.17
CA VAL A 49 16.21 -13.14 -1.69
C VAL A 49 17.65 -13.14 -2.17
N ALA A 50 17.85 -12.94 -3.47
CA ALA A 50 19.18 -12.93 -4.05
C ALA A 50 20.07 -11.82 -3.47
N GLN A 51 19.52 -10.62 -3.26
CA GLN A 51 20.26 -9.48 -2.72
C GLN A 51 20.69 -9.73 -1.27
N VAL A 52 19.80 -10.28 -0.45
CA VAL A 52 20.13 -10.62 0.95
C VAL A 52 21.22 -11.70 0.99
N ALA A 53 21.10 -12.74 0.16
CA ALA A 53 22.09 -13.80 0.07
C ALA A 53 23.48 -13.30 -0.36
N LEU A 54 23.54 -12.31 -1.27
CA LEU A 54 24.80 -11.74 -1.74
C LEU A 54 25.56 -10.94 -0.67
N GLN A 55 24.85 -10.29 0.27
CA GLN A 55 25.48 -9.49 1.32
C GLN A 55 26.10 -10.35 2.44
N GLY A 56 25.74 -11.63 2.54
CA GLY A 56 26.35 -12.65 3.40
C GLY A 56 26.10 -12.50 4.90
N ASN A 57 26.13 -11.27 5.44
CA ASN A 57 25.99 -10.98 6.87
C ASN A 57 24.53 -11.12 7.37
N ASP A 58 23.55 -11.02 6.47
CA ASP A 58 22.13 -10.98 6.82
C ASP A 58 21.39 -12.28 6.52
N ILE A 59 22.12 -13.36 6.21
CA ILE A 59 21.51 -14.68 5.94
C ILE A 59 20.79 -15.25 7.17
N GLY A 60 21.27 -14.95 8.38
CA GLY A 60 20.61 -15.34 9.62
C GLY A 60 19.24 -14.67 9.78
N TRP A 61 19.12 -13.40 9.39
CA TRP A 61 17.84 -12.69 9.38
C TRP A 61 16.89 -13.30 8.34
N LEU A 62 17.38 -13.58 7.12
CA LEU A 62 16.55 -14.22 6.09
C LEU A 62 16.00 -15.56 6.57
N ASN A 63 16.86 -16.41 7.14
CA ASN A 63 16.46 -17.72 7.65
C ASN A 63 15.40 -17.64 8.76
N ASN A 64 15.43 -16.59 9.59
CA ASN A 64 14.41 -16.35 10.61
C ASN A 64 13.10 -15.83 10.01
N LEU A 65 13.15 -15.12 8.86
CA LEU A 65 11.98 -14.59 8.18
C LEU A 65 11.25 -15.66 7.33
N LEU A 66 11.99 -16.60 6.73
CA LEU A 66 11.44 -17.60 5.81
C LEU A 66 10.23 -18.38 6.37
N PRO A 67 10.23 -18.87 7.64
CA PRO A 67 9.06 -19.55 8.20
C PRO A 67 7.80 -18.67 8.20
N ARG A 68 7.95 -17.37 8.46
CA ARG A 68 6.82 -16.41 8.42
C ARG A 68 6.32 -16.21 7.00
N CYS A 69 7.19 -16.23 5.99
CA CYS A 69 6.77 -16.09 4.59
C CYS A 69 5.85 -17.22 4.09
N ILE A 70 5.88 -18.39 4.73
CA ILE A 70 5.05 -19.56 4.40
C ILE A 70 4.04 -19.88 5.51
N ASP A 71 3.77 -18.93 6.41
CA ASP A 71 2.81 -19.12 7.49
C ASP A 71 1.40 -19.37 6.94
N SER A 72 0.68 -20.33 7.51
CA SER A 72 -0.72 -20.60 7.18
C SER A 72 -1.65 -19.39 7.31
N ASN A 73 -1.28 -18.40 8.13
CA ASN A 73 -1.95 -17.12 8.21
C ASN A 73 -1.50 -16.22 7.05
N PHE A 74 -2.43 -15.95 6.13
CA PHE A 74 -2.15 -15.17 4.92
C PHE A 74 -1.69 -13.74 5.23
N GLU A 75 -2.17 -13.12 6.31
CA GLU A 75 -1.74 -11.77 6.69
C GLU A 75 -0.28 -11.77 7.16
N GLU A 76 0.09 -12.74 7.99
CA GLU A 76 1.47 -12.90 8.47
C GLU A 76 2.43 -13.21 7.31
N ALA A 77 2.05 -14.13 6.42
CA ALA A 77 2.82 -14.45 5.22
C ALA A 77 3.01 -13.25 4.29
N ALA A 78 1.94 -12.48 4.05
CA ALA A 78 2.03 -11.28 3.25
C ALA A 78 2.84 -10.16 3.92
N SER A 79 2.78 -10.01 5.24
CA SER A 79 3.62 -9.09 6.01
C SER A 79 5.11 -9.46 5.91
N ALA A 80 5.45 -10.72 6.15
CA ALA A 80 6.84 -11.19 6.05
C ALA A 80 7.40 -11.06 4.62
N LEU A 81 6.57 -11.32 3.59
CA LEU A 81 6.97 -11.09 2.21
C LEU A 81 7.13 -9.59 1.88
N ALA A 82 6.35 -8.71 2.50
CA ALA A 82 6.52 -7.26 2.35
C ALA A 82 7.82 -6.78 3.00
N GLU A 83 8.14 -7.27 4.21
CA GLU A 83 9.41 -7.04 4.90
C GLU A 83 10.59 -7.48 4.01
N LEU A 84 10.54 -8.69 3.44
CA LEU A 84 11.56 -9.20 2.53
C LEU A 84 11.78 -8.28 1.32
N ARG A 85 10.68 -7.87 0.67
CA ARG A 85 10.75 -7.00 -0.52
C ARG A 85 11.26 -5.60 -0.18
N ALA A 86 10.84 -5.04 0.96
CA ALA A 86 11.31 -3.73 1.42
C ALA A 86 12.82 -3.79 1.69
N TYR A 87 13.27 -4.78 2.47
CA TYR A 87 14.68 -4.99 2.80
C TYR A 87 15.55 -5.17 1.55
N GLY A 88 15.18 -6.08 0.66
CA GLY A 88 15.93 -6.32 -0.58
C GLY A 88 15.89 -5.14 -1.55
N GLY A 89 14.79 -4.39 -1.58
CA GLY A 89 14.67 -3.14 -2.34
C GLY A 89 15.62 -2.06 -1.84
N LEU A 90 15.69 -1.87 -0.52
CA LEU A 90 16.59 -0.92 0.12
C LEU A 90 18.06 -1.29 -0.11
N LEU A 91 18.43 -2.57 0.02
CA LEU A 91 19.76 -3.06 -0.35
C LEU A 91 20.09 -2.78 -1.82
N SER A 92 19.15 -3.06 -2.74
CA SER A 92 19.34 -2.83 -4.18
C SER A 92 19.55 -1.35 -4.51
N ALA A 93 18.91 -0.46 -3.76
CA ALA A 93 19.07 0.99 -3.88
C ALA A 93 20.42 1.50 -3.30
N GLY A 94 21.19 0.63 -2.64
CA GLY A 94 22.50 0.93 -2.08
C GLY A 94 22.50 1.29 -0.60
N PHE A 95 21.35 1.29 0.08
CA PHE A 95 21.32 1.58 1.52
C PHE A 95 22.10 0.52 2.29
N LYS A 96 22.81 0.95 3.35
CA LYS A 96 23.18 0.02 4.42
C LYS A 96 21.92 -0.24 5.24
N VAL A 97 21.43 -1.48 5.21
CA VAL A 97 20.22 -1.90 5.94
C VAL A 97 20.63 -2.75 7.13
N THR A 98 19.98 -2.58 8.27
CA THR A 98 20.23 -3.35 9.49
C THR A 98 18.89 -3.69 10.14
N PRO A 99 18.54 -4.98 10.31
CA PRO A 99 17.34 -5.37 11.05
C PRO A 99 17.40 -4.89 12.50
N ILE A 100 16.28 -4.41 13.02
CA ILE A 100 16.16 -4.05 14.43
C ILE A 100 15.68 -5.30 15.18
N PRO A 101 16.39 -5.76 16.24
CA PRO A 101 15.95 -6.91 17.01
C PRO A 101 14.59 -6.67 17.67
N VAL A 102 13.70 -7.64 17.55
CA VAL A 102 12.39 -7.61 18.22
C VAL A 102 12.59 -7.64 19.73
N THR A 103 11.94 -6.73 20.44
CA THR A 103 11.94 -6.68 21.91
C THR A 103 10.52 -6.80 22.46
N SER A 104 10.36 -6.74 23.78
CA SER A 104 9.02 -6.70 24.40
C SER A 104 8.27 -5.39 24.12
N ALA A 105 8.98 -4.32 23.71
CA ALA A 105 8.38 -3.08 23.26
C ALA A 105 8.24 -3.10 21.72
N PRO A 106 7.20 -2.44 21.16
CA PRO A 106 7.05 -2.30 19.72
C PRO A 106 8.30 -1.62 19.11
N THR A 107 9.01 -2.35 18.26
CA THR A 107 10.15 -1.83 17.50
C THR A 107 9.74 -1.63 16.04
N ALA A 108 10.47 -0.76 15.35
CA ALA A 108 10.42 -0.73 13.90
C ALA A 108 11.15 -1.95 13.30
N ASP A 109 10.93 -2.25 12.03
CA ASP A 109 11.58 -3.40 11.36
C ASP A 109 13.06 -3.18 11.06
N PHE A 110 13.43 -2.02 10.50
CA PHE A 110 14.77 -1.78 9.99
C PHE A 110 15.33 -0.42 10.35
N GLN A 111 16.65 -0.34 10.30
CA GLN A 111 17.41 0.89 10.23
C GLN A 111 18.15 0.95 8.90
N ILE A 112 18.11 2.11 8.24
CA ILE A 112 18.84 2.35 7.00
C ILE A 112 19.80 3.54 7.14
N ASN A 113 20.87 3.52 6.37
CA ASN A 113 21.84 4.62 6.31
C ASN A 113 22.35 4.79 4.87
N ALA A 114 22.29 6.03 4.36
CA ALA A 114 22.77 6.43 3.03
C ALA A 114 24.08 7.26 3.07
N GLY A 115 24.73 7.33 4.23
CA GLY A 115 25.98 8.06 4.48
C GLY A 115 25.81 9.38 5.23
N ASP A 116 24.58 9.87 5.41
CA ASP A 116 24.27 11.19 5.96
C ASP A 116 23.32 11.16 7.16
N GLY A 117 23.05 9.97 7.70
CA GLY A 117 22.22 9.79 8.89
C GLY A 117 21.49 8.46 8.88
N GLU A 118 21.07 8.06 10.08
CA GLU A 118 20.23 6.90 10.25
C GLU A 118 18.76 7.28 10.07
N VAL A 119 18.02 6.44 9.36
CA VAL A 119 16.57 6.55 9.19
C VAL A 119 15.95 5.23 9.64
N VAL A 120 14.88 5.31 10.42
CA VAL A 120 14.11 4.13 10.87
C VAL A 120 13.05 3.80 9.82
N VAL A 121 12.86 2.52 9.51
CA VAL A 121 11.86 2.06 8.55
C VAL A 121 10.96 1.03 9.23
N GLU A 122 9.65 1.27 9.14
CA GLU A 122 8.62 0.30 9.52
C GLU A 122 7.88 -0.15 8.27
N VAL A 123 7.64 -1.45 8.14
CA VAL A 123 6.94 -2.05 7.02
C VAL A 123 5.51 -2.39 7.43
N PHE A 124 4.59 -2.13 6.51
CA PHE A 124 3.20 -2.49 6.64
C PHE A 124 2.70 -3.08 5.33
N ALA A 125 2.28 -4.34 5.36
CA ALA A 125 1.51 -4.93 4.27
C ALA A 125 0.05 -4.50 4.39
N LYS A 126 -0.49 -3.89 3.33
CA LYS A 126 -1.91 -3.55 3.30
C LYS A 126 -2.72 -4.75 2.82
N HIS A 127 -3.62 -5.21 3.68
CA HIS A 127 -4.62 -6.23 3.34
C HIS A 127 -5.94 -5.59 2.90
N GLN A 128 -6.78 -6.39 2.25
CA GLN A 128 -8.16 -6.04 1.93
C GLN A 128 -8.96 -5.76 3.21
N ASP A 129 -10.08 -5.07 3.09
CA ASP A 129 -11.03 -4.95 4.20
C ASP A 129 -11.55 -6.32 4.67
N GLU A 130 -11.62 -6.52 5.99
CA GLU A 130 -12.11 -7.75 6.60
C GLU A 130 -13.53 -8.10 6.14
N ASP A 131 -14.43 -7.12 6.04
CA ASP A 131 -15.81 -7.41 5.64
C ASP A 131 -15.91 -7.76 4.15
N GLN A 132 -15.08 -7.13 3.31
CA GLN A 132 -14.94 -7.54 1.91
C GLN A 132 -14.29 -8.92 1.77
N GLN A 133 -13.34 -9.27 2.64
CA GLN A 133 -12.71 -10.60 2.67
C GLN A 133 -13.75 -11.66 3.08
N LYS A 134 -14.55 -11.40 4.12
CA LYS A 134 -15.67 -12.28 4.52
C LYS A 134 -16.69 -12.45 3.39
N MET A 135 -17.01 -11.36 2.66
CA MET A 135 -17.88 -11.43 1.49
C MET A 135 -17.30 -12.36 0.41
N LEU A 136 -16.01 -12.25 0.11
CA LEU A 136 -15.34 -13.14 -0.85
C LEU A 136 -15.35 -14.61 -0.40
N GLU A 137 -15.14 -14.85 0.89
CA GLU A 137 -15.23 -16.20 1.46
C GLU A 137 -16.64 -16.78 1.39
N ASP A 138 -17.66 -15.97 1.63
CA ASP A 138 -19.07 -16.38 1.49
C ASP A 138 -19.40 -16.69 0.01
N ILE A 139 -18.97 -15.83 -0.91
CA ILE A 139 -19.09 -16.07 -2.36
C ILE A 139 -18.39 -17.38 -2.76
N ALA A 140 -17.18 -17.63 -2.29
CA ALA A 140 -16.44 -18.86 -2.60
C ALA A 140 -17.15 -20.12 -2.08
N LYS A 141 -17.89 -20.01 -0.96
CA LYS A 141 -18.71 -21.09 -0.39
C LYS A 141 -20.08 -21.25 -1.06
N GLY A 142 -20.38 -20.46 -2.10
CA GLY A 142 -21.66 -20.50 -2.82
C GLY A 142 -22.72 -19.54 -2.27
N GLY A 143 -22.37 -18.70 -1.30
CA GLY A 143 -23.24 -17.64 -0.77
C GLY A 143 -23.60 -16.60 -1.82
N THR A 144 -24.69 -15.87 -1.56
CA THR A 144 -25.18 -14.77 -2.41
C THR A 144 -25.49 -13.56 -1.54
N PRO A 145 -24.46 -12.92 -0.94
CA PRO A 145 -24.66 -11.74 -0.12
C PRO A 145 -25.20 -10.57 -0.95
N GLU A 146 -25.69 -9.53 -0.28
CA GLU A 146 -26.25 -8.34 -0.93
C GLU A 146 -25.27 -7.74 -1.96
N GLY A 147 -25.74 -7.49 -3.18
CA GLY A 147 -24.91 -6.95 -4.28
C GLY A 147 -24.15 -8.00 -5.09
N VAL A 148 -24.36 -9.30 -4.81
CA VAL A 148 -23.82 -10.41 -5.60
C VAL A 148 -24.90 -11.00 -6.51
N GLU A 149 -24.60 -11.08 -7.79
CA GLU A 149 -25.46 -11.72 -8.78
C GLU A 149 -24.87 -13.05 -9.22
N ARG A 150 -25.70 -14.10 -9.27
CA ARG A 150 -25.32 -15.41 -9.80
C ARG A 150 -26.21 -15.78 -10.97
N ASN A 151 -25.59 -16.09 -12.10
CA ASN A 151 -26.26 -16.55 -13.30
C ASN A 151 -25.78 -17.96 -13.64
N LYS A 152 -26.73 -18.86 -13.90
CA LYS A 152 -26.45 -20.23 -14.32
C LYS A 152 -27.15 -20.48 -15.64
N TYR A 153 -26.41 -20.97 -16.64
CA TYR A 153 -27.00 -21.41 -17.89
C TYR A 153 -26.30 -22.66 -18.42
N ILE A 154 -27.06 -23.47 -19.16
CA ILE A 154 -26.55 -24.70 -19.79
C ILE A 154 -26.47 -24.44 -21.29
N LYS A 155 -25.29 -24.64 -21.87
CA LYS A 155 -25.07 -24.52 -23.32
C LYS A 155 -24.24 -25.71 -23.80
N GLY A 156 -24.82 -26.51 -24.71
CA GLY A 156 -24.14 -27.68 -25.28
C GLY A 156 -23.77 -28.76 -24.25
N GLY A 157 -24.58 -28.95 -23.21
CA GLY A 157 -24.30 -29.92 -22.14
C GLY A 157 -23.29 -29.45 -21.08
N VAL A 158 -22.76 -28.23 -21.21
CA VAL A 158 -21.88 -27.60 -20.21
C VAL A 158 -22.68 -26.61 -19.39
N GLN A 159 -22.58 -26.71 -18.07
CA GLN A 159 -23.10 -25.71 -17.14
C GLN A 159 -22.06 -24.60 -16.96
N VAL A 160 -22.45 -23.36 -17.24
CA VAL A 160 -21.66 -22.17 -16.94
C VAL A 160 -22.32 -21.44 -15.77
N GLU A 161 -21.55 -21.20 -14.72
CA GLU A 161 -21.93 -20.34 -13.61
C GLU A 161 -21.09 -19.06 -13.68
N THR A 162 -21.76 -17.90 -13.61
CA THR A 162 -21.13 -16.59 -13.55
C THR A 162 -21.55 -15.94 -12.24
N THR A 163 -20.58 -15.41 -11.50
CA THR A 163 -20.82 -14.62 -10.30
C THR A 163 -20.26 -13.22 -10.51
N THR A 164 -21.09 -12.21 -10.31
CA THR A 164 -20.72 -10.79 -10.39
C THR A 164 -20.87 -10.17 -9.02
N ALA A 165 -19.85 -9.46 -8.55
CA ALA A 165 -19.86 -8.75 -7.29
C ALA A 165 -19.12 -7.41 -7.44
N VAL A 166 -19.60 -6.36 -6.78
CA VAL A 166 -18.90 -5.08 -6.67
C VAL A 166 -18.12 -5.08 -5.35
N LEU A 167 -16.80 -4.94 -5.43
CA LEU A 167 -15.93 -4.89 -4.27
C LEU A 167 -15.38 -3.48 -4.07
N GLN A 168 -15.28 -3.07 -2.82
CA GLN A 168 -14.83 -1.74 -2.42
C GLN A 168 -13.65 -1.91 -1.46
N PRO A 169 -12.39 -1.88 -1.93
CA PRO A 169 -11.25 -2.30 -1.10
C PRO A 169 -11.00 -1.41 0.13
N GLY A 170 -11.55 -0.19 0.11
CA GLY A 170 -11.59 0.73 1.26
C GLY A 170 -12.74 0.47 2.25
N GLY A 171 -13.67 -0.43 1.94
CA GLY A 171 -14.92 -0.66 2.67
C GLY A 171 -16.14 -0.04 1.98
N LYS A 172 -17.31 -0.66 2.19
CA LYS A 172 -18.60 -0.20 1.65
C LYS A 172 -19.04 1.09 2.34
N PRO A 173 -19.44 2.15 1.61
CA PRO A 173 -20.01 3.35 2.21
C PRO A 173 -21.30 3.04 2.98
N ASP A 174 -21.45 3.63 4.16
CA ASP A 174 -22.71 3.63 4.92
C ASP A 174 -23.61 4.77 4.40
N PRO A 175 -24.77 4.45 3.77
CA PRO A 175 -25.67 5.47 3.23
C PRO A 175 -26.26 6.40 4.30
N ASN A 176 -26.19 6.03 5.58
CA ASN A 176 -26.68 6.86 6.69
C ASN A 176 -25.61 7.81 7.25
N LYS A 177 -24.36 7.68 6.80
CA LYS A 177 -23.24 8.50 7.27
C LYS A 177 -22.92 9.57 6.23
N ALA A 178 -23.13 10.81 6.63
CA ALA A 178 -22.83 11.96 5.76
C ALA A 178 -21.35 11.96 5.36
N ASN A 179 -21.10 12.20 4.07
CA ASN A 179 -19.76 12.20 3.47
C ASN A 179 -19.02 10.86 3.47
N ASP A 180 -19.74 9.75 3.67
CA ASP A 180 -19.16 8.41 3.51
C ASP A 180 -19.23 7.99 2.04
N SER A 181 -18.08 7.63 1.48
CA SER A 181 -17.91 7.33 0.06
C SER A 181 -16.80 6.29 -0.13
N VAL A 182 -16.69 5.70 -1.32
CA VAL A 182 -15.66 4.67 -1.57
C VAL A 182 -14.28 5.30 -1.41
N GLN A 183 -14.10 6.50 -1.95
CA GLN A 183 -12.85 7.24 -1.89
C GLN A 183 -12.51 7.70 -0.47
N ALA A 184 -13.49 8.23 0.27
CA ALA A 184 -13.31 8.64 1.67
C ALA A 184 -12.88 7.46 2.57
N ASN A 185 -13.45 6.29 2.33
CA ASN A 185 -13.11 5.06 3.05
C ASN A 185 -11.69 4.57 2.71
N MET A 186 -11.30 4.61 1.44
CA MET A 186 -9.91 4.31 1.04
C MET A 186 -8.91 5.26 1.71
N ILE A 187 -9.16 6.57 1.65
CA ILE A 187 -8.35 7.61 2.29
C ILE A 187 -8.17 7.31 3.78
N SER A 188 -9.27 7.03 4.48
CA SER A 188 -9.27 6.74 5.92
C SER A 188 -8.40 5.53 6.26
N ARG A 189 -8.49 4.45 5.46
CA ARG A 189 -7.71 3.23 5.69
C ARG A 189 -6.23 3.41 5.47
N VAL A 190 -5.84 4.10 4.39
CA VAL A 190 -4.42 4.37 4.13
C VAL A 190 -3.86 5.29 5.21
N CYS A 191 -4.62 6.32 5.61
CA CYS A 191 -4.24 7.22 6.69
C CYS A 191 -4.03 6.48 8.03
N ALA A 192 -4.85 5.47 8.31
CA ALA A 192 -4.82 4.68 9.54
C ALA A 192 -3.73 3.59 9.58
N ALA A 193 -2.96 3.38 8.50
CA ALA A 193 -1.89 2.37 8.45
C ALA A 193 -0.93 2.50 9.64
N LYS A 194 -0.75 1.42 10.43
CA LYS A 194 0.08 1.42 11.66
C LYS A 194 -0.32 2.48 12.73
N GLY A 195 -1.59 2.93 12.71
CA GLY A 195 -2.29 3.63 13.79
C GLY A 195 -1.45 4.62 14.62
N PRO A 196 -1.49 4.54 15.98
CA PRO A 196 -0.67 5.38 16.82
C PRO A 196 0.80 4.97 16.66
N GLU A 197 1.62 5.91 16.20
CA GLU A 197 3.02 5.77 15.79
C GLU A 197 3.98 5.44 16.97
N HIS A 198 3.67 4.39 17.73
CA HIS A 198 4.38 3.96 18.93
C HIS A 198 5.75 3.34 18.61
N GLN A 199 5.86 2.68 17.46
CA GLN A 199 7.11 2.04 17.00
C GLN A 199 8.17 3.04 16.53
N PHE A 200 7.79 4.30 16.30
CA PHE A 200 8.71 5.33 15.83
C PHE A 200 9.28 6.14 16.98
N ALA A 201 10.62 6.19 17.03
CA ALA A 201 11.33 7.08 17.92
C ALA A 201 11.09 8.54 17.51
N GLY A 202 10.91 9.43 18.48
CA GLY A 202 10.57 10.82 18.22
C GLY A 202 11.77 11.70 17.85
N ASP A 203 12.98 11.15 17.85
CA ASP A 203 14.27 11.85 17.75
C ASP A 203 15.04 11.57 16.45
N LYS A 204 14.52 10.69 15.59
CA LYS A 204 15.14 10.29 14.31
C LYS A 204 14.17 10.39 13.14
N PRO A 205 14.66 10.63 11.91
CA PRO A 205 13.83 10.51 10.73
C PRO A 205 13.27 9.09 10.59
N SER A 206 12.01 9.00 10.17
CA SER A 206 11.28 7.73 10.09
C SER A 206 10.49 7.61 8.79
N ILE A 207 10.53 6.44 8.16
CA ILE A 207 9.78 6.12 6.94
C ILE A 207 8.79 4.98 7.26
N LEU A 208 7.54 5.16 6.85
CA LEU A 208 6.58 4.07 6.77
C LEU A 208 6.59 3.48 5.36
N TRP A 209 7.03 2.23 5.20
CA TRP A 209 6.91 1.48 3.96
C TRP A 209 5.55 0.79 3.90
N ILE A 210 4.68 1.20 2.98
CA ILE A 210 3.37 0.57 2.77
C ILE A 210 3.40 -0.27 1.51
N ASP A 211 3.23 -1.57 1.66
CA ASP A 211 3.19 -2.53 0.56
C ASP A 211 1.76 -2.91 0.20
N PHE A 212 1.29 -2.48 -0.97
CA PHE A 212 -0.02 -2.83 -1.52
C PHE A 212 0.01 -4.03 -2.47
N ARG A 213 1.18 -4.65 -2.72
CA ARG A 213 1.31 -5.78 -3.66
C ARG A 213 0.67 -7.07 -3.14
N SER A 214 0.26 -7.08 -1.87
CA SER A 214 -0.44 -8.17 -1.21
C SER A 214 -1.90 -7.82 -0.89
N MET A 215 -2.48 -6.83 -1.57
CA MET A 215 -3.88 -6.40 -1.41
C MET A 215 -4.87 -7.36 -2.09
N GLY A 216 -4.80 -8.64 -1.72
CA GLY A 216 -5.70 -9.69 -2.16
C GLY A 216 -5.79 -9.88 -3.67
N ILE A 217 -7.01 -10.06 -4.20
CA ILE A 217 -7.27 -10.15 -5.65
C ILE A 217 -7.12 -8.81 -6.40
N TRP A 218 -6.77 -7.71 -5.71
CA TRP A 218 -6.82 -6.33 -6.21
C TRP A 218 -5.47 -5.58 -6.16
N PRO A 219 -4.30 -6.21 -6.38
CA PRO A 219 -3.02 -5.51 -6.22
C PRO A 219 -2.88 -4.31 -7.18
N ASP A 220 -3.54 -4.35 -8.35
CA ASP A 220 -3.50 -3.28 -9.36
C ASP A 220 -4.57 -2.19 -9.18
N VAL A 221 -5.47 -2.30 -8.19
CA VAL A 221 -6.58 -1.34 -8.04
C VAL A 221 -6.13 0.00 -7.47
N ILE A 222 -5.07 -0.01 -6.67
CA ILE A 222 -4.39 1.22 -6.30
C ILE A 222 -3.33 1.50 -7.36
N SER A 223 -3.71 2.30 -8.34
CA SER A 223 -2.78 2.79 -9.35
C SER A 223 -1.84 3.85 -8.76
N PRO A 224 -0.67 4.08 -9.39
CA PRO A 224 0.22 5.17 -8.98
C PRO A 224 -0.46 6.54 -9.05
N ASP A 225 -1.42 6.72 -9.95
CA ASP A 225 -2.16 7.98 -10.12
C ASP A 225 -2.91 8.42 -8.85
N GLN A 226 -3.22 7.49 -7.95
CA GLN A 226 -3.82 7.80 -6.65
C GLN A 226 -2.93 8.70 -5.76
N ALA A 227 -1.66 8.89 -6.10
CA ALA A 227 -0.76 9.86 -5.47
C ALA A 227 -0.86 11.28 -6.05
N ALA A 228 -1.63 11.50 -7.12
CA ALA A 228 -2.01 12.83 -7.57
C ALA A 228 -3.17 13.37 -6.72
N PRO A 229 -3.28 14.70 -6.52
CA PRO A 229 -4.41 15.29 -5.80
C PRO A 229 -5.73 15.08 -6.54
N LEU A 230 -5.71 15.27 -7.86
CA LEU A 230 -6.85 15.15 -8.76
C LEU A 230 -6.44 14.30 -9.95
N MET A 231 -7.35 13.46 -10.41
CA MET A 231 -7.23 12.62 -11.57
C MET A 231 -8.45 12.85 -12.45
N SER A 232 -8.29 12.73 -13.76
CA SER A 232 -9.42 12.68 -14.70
C SER A 232 -9.62 11.24 -15.17
N TRP A 233 -10.85 10.75 -15.10
CA TRP A 233 -11.23 9.46 -15.65
C TRP A 233 -12.63 9.56 -16.23
N ASN A 234 -12.87 8.93 -17.39
CA ASN A 234 -14.20 8.79 -18.00
C ASN A 234 -15.09 10.06 -17.97
N ASP A 235 -14.51 11.20 -18.37
CA ASP A 235 -15.14 12.54 -18.40
C ASP A 235 -15.41 13.19 -17.03
N GLY A 236 -15.04 12.54 -15.92
CA GLY A 236 -15.12 13.06 -14.56
C GLY A 236 -13.76 13.38 -13.92
N ILE A 237 -13.83 13.99 -12.73
CA ILE A 237 -12.68 14.23 -11.85
C ILE A 237 -12.83 13.32 -10.62
N THR A 238 -11.72 12.74 -10.18
CA THR A 238 -11.65 11.92 -8.96
C THR A 238 -10.44 12.31 -8.13
N SER A 239 -10.59 12.36 -6.81
CA SER A 239 -9.49 12.63 -5.87
C SER A 239 -8.55 11.43 -5.76
N GLY A 240 -7.24 11.62 -5.65
CA GLY A 240 -6.32 10.49 -5.39
C GLY A 240 -6.27 10.10 -3.92
N ALA A 241 -6.61 8.85 -3.58
CA ALA A 241 -6.73 8.42 -2.19
C ALA A 241 -5.39 8.44 -1.44
N LEU A 242 -4.29 8.08 -2.11
CA LEU A 242 -2.97 8.11 -1.48
C LEU A 242 -2.59 9.56 -1.16
N TRP A 243 -2.79 10.50 -2.09
CA TRP A 243 -2.48 11.90 -1.83
C TRP A 243 -3.28 12.45 -0.64
N TYR A 244 -4.59 12.24 -0.63
CA TYR A 244 -5.46 12.73 0.44
C TYR A 244 -5.15 12.07 1.79
N ALA A 245 -4.81 10.79 1.81
CA ALA A 245 -4.44 10.09 3.05
C ALA A 245 -3.27 10.74 3.78
N PHE A 246 -2.31 11.32 3.05
CA PHE A 246 -1.14 11.97 3.63
C PHE A 246 -1.31 13.49 3.77
N TYR A 247 -1.86 14.18 2.77
CA TYR A 247 -1.84 15.64 2.66
C TYR A 247 -3.21 16.31 2.72
N GLY A 248 -4.30 15.55 2.68
CA GLY A 248 -5.65 16.09 2.74
C GLY A 248 -5.93 16.82 4.06
N TRP A 249 -6.96 17.66 4.09
CA TRP A 249 -7.38 18.39 5.29
C TRP A 249 -8.86 18.16 5.56
N ARG A 250 -9.26 18.26 6.83
CA ARG A 250 -10.67 18.18 7.22
C ARG A 250 -11.47 19.25 6.46
N GLY A 251 -12.55 18.82 5.81
CA GLY A 251 -13.40 19.67 4.98
C GLY A 251 -12.92 19.83 3.54
N ALA A 252 -11.78 19.24 3.15
CA ALA A 252 -11.38 19.18 1.75
C ALA A 252 -12.47 18.49 0.90
N PRO A 253 -12.74 18.96 -0.33
CA PRO A 253 -13.61 18.25 -1.26
C PRO A 253 -12.94 16.94 -1.68
N ILE A 254 -13.72 15.87 -1.69
CA ILE A 254 -13.36 14.57 -2.25
C ILE A 254 -14.25 14.39 -3.48
N PHE A 255 -13.62 14.40 -4.65
CA PHE A 255 -14.30 14.18 -5.93
C PHE A 255 -14.40 12.68 -6.16
N GLU A 256 -15.60 12.18 -6.40
CA GLU A 256 -15.89 10.79 -6.70
C GLU A 256 -16.79 10.74 -7.94
N GLU A 257 -16.32 10.06 -8.98
CA GLU A 257 -17.11 9.79 -10.17
C GLU A 257 -17.99 8.56 -9.91
N ASP A 258 -19.31 8.72 -10.04
CA ASP A 258 -20.22 7.59 -10.06
C ASP A 258 -20.42 7.05 -11.48
N PHE A 259 -20.70 5.74 -11.57
CA PHE A 259 -21.18 5.13 -12.79
C PHE A 259 -22.49 5.85 -13.20
N VAL A 260 -22.49 6.49 -14.38
CA VAL A 260 -23.54 7.41 -14.90
C VAL A 260 -23.32 8.90 -14.54
N PHE A 261 -22.25 9.50 -15.07
CA PHE A 261 -22.04 10.94 -15.34
C PHE A 261 -22.33 11.97 -14.22
N SER A 262 -22.51 11.54 -12.97
CA SER A 262 -22.66 12.47 -11.85
C SER A 262 -21.37 12.49 -11.04
N GLU A 263 -20.62 13.58 -11.16
CA GLU A 263 -19.56 13.89 -10.21
C GLU A 263 -20.20 14.23 -8.86
N ARG A 264 -19.80 13.53 -7.80
CA ARG A 264 -20.19 13.85 -6.42
C ARG A 264 -19.02 14.43 -5.67
N ILE A 265 -19.30 15.47 -4.89
CA ILE A 265 -18.33 16.05 -3.98
C ILE A 265 -18.73 15.70 -2.55
N TYR A 266 -17.89 14.90 -1.91
CA TYR A 266 -17.95 14.61 -0.49
C TYR A 266 -16.97 15.50 0.29
N LYS A 267 -17.13 15.59 1.61
CA LYS A 267 -16.21 16.34 2.48
C LYS A 267 -15.36 15.43 3.36
N MET A 268 -14.05 15.66 3.33
CA MET A 268 -13.11 14.88 4.12
C MET A 268 -13.37 15.03 5.62
N GLY A 269 -13.63 13.90 6.31
CA GLY A 269 -14.00 13.87 7.72
C GLY A 269 -12.84 14.04 8.72
N HIS A 270 -11.60 14.00 8.26
CA HIS A 270 -10.39 14.08 9.08
C HIS A 270 -9.25 14.79 8.34
N ASN A 271 -8.16 15.09 9.04
CA ASN A 271 -6.93 15.53 8.38
C ASN A 271 -6.17 14.31 7.85
N GLY A 272 -5.47 14.48 6.73
CA GLY A 272 -4.44 13.55 6.28
C GLY A 272 -3.31 13.47 7.30
N ARG A 273 -2.56 12.38 7.22
CA ARG A 273 -1.59 11.97 8.24
C ARG A 273 -0.57 13.05 8.60
N TYR A 274 -0.06 13.77 7.61
CA TYR A 274 0.98 14.77 7.82
C TYR A 274 0.45 16.12 8.31
N ARG A 275 -0.87 16.36 8.21
CA ARG A 275 -1.52 17.58 8.71
C ARG A 275 -1.96 17.49 10.18
N LEU A 276 -1.63 16.40 10.88
CA LEU A 276 -1.92 16.28 12.31
C LEU A 276 -0.98 17.19 13.13
N THR A 277 -1.49 17.76 14.21
CA THR A 277 -0.77 18.72 15.07
C THR A 277 -0.82 18.31 16.55
N GLY A 278 0.00 18.98 17.38
CA GLY A 278 0.03 18.73 18.82
C GLY A 278 0.49 17.31 19.18
N LYS A 279 -0.22 16.66 20.11
CA LYS A 279 0.10 15.29 20.57
C LYS A 279 -0.11 14.22 19.50
N SER A 280 -0.87 14.53 18.45
CA SER A 280 -1.15 13.62 17.34
C SER A 280 -0.28 13.89 16.11
N LYS A 281 0.66 14.84 16.19
CA LYS A 281 1.58 15.14 15.09
C LYS A 281 2.32 13.87 14.67
N SER A 282 2.32 13.59 13.37
CA SER A 282 3.06 12.44 12.83
C SER A 282 4.56 12.62 13.06
N LYS A 283 5.19 11.56 13.55
CA LYS A 283 6.64 11.37 13.69
C LYS A 283 7.29 10.96 12.37
N LEU A 284 6.50 10.57 11.38
CA LEU A 284 7.01 10.16 10.07
C LEU A 284 7.61 11.33 9.31
N SER A 285 8.79 11.10 8.76
CA SER A 285 9.45 11.97 7.80
C SER A 285 8.94 11.73 6.38
N GLY A 286 8.39 10.55 6.10
CA GLY A 286 7.77 10.23 4.82
C GLY A 286 7.18 8.82 4.80
N ALA A 287 6.60 8.46 3.68
CA ALA A 287 6.13 7.11 3.40
C ALA A 287 6.64 6.65 2.03
N LEU A 288 7.08 5.39 1.96
CA LEU A 288 7.37 4.71 0.71
C LEU A 288 6.16 3.84 0.35
N ILE A 289 5.51 4.14 -0.76
CA ILE A 289 4.34 3.41 -1.23
C ILE A 289 4.78 2.44 -2.32
N SER A 290 4.69 1.15 -2.03
CA SER A 290 5.03 0.10 -2.97
C SER A 290 3.76 -0.47 -3.61
N LEU A 291 3.65 -0.28 -4.91
CA LEU A 291 2.59 -0.79 -5.78
C LEU A 291 3.17 -1.87 -6.71
N PRO A 292 2.34 -2.63 -7.45
CA PRO A 292 2.86 -3.63 -8.39
C PRO A 292 3.79 -3.06 -9.46
N LYS A 293 3.58 -1.82 -9.89
CA LYS A 293 4.33 -1.21 -11.01
C LYS A 293 4.97 0.14 -10.68
N ALA A 294 4.96 0.54 -9.41
CA ALA A 294 5.60 1.78 -8.96
C ALA A 294 6.04 1.71 -7.51
N THR A 295 7.08 2.46 -7.18
CA THR A 295 7.47 2.83 -5.81
C THR A 295 7.45 4.35 -5.71
N LEU A 296 6.70 4.90 -4.76
CA LEU A 296 6.53 6.34 -4.59
C LEU A 296 7.10 6.78 -3.25
N LEU A 297 7.77 7.94 -3.21
CA LEU A 297 8.07 8.62 -1.95
C LEU A 297 7.06 9.74 -1.73
N LEU A 298 6.38 9.73 -0.58
CA LEU A 298 5.50 10.79 -0.13
C LEU A 298 6.12 11.38 1.15
N GLU A 299 6.93 12.42 1.00
CA GLU A 299 7.64 13.07 2.11
C GLU A 299 6.69 13.97 2.91
N ASN A 300 6.91 14.01 4.24
CA ASN A 300 6.20 14.90 5.15
C ASN A 300 6.96 16.23 5.27
N PRO A 301 6.47 17.33 4.67
CA PRO A 301 7.16 18.62 4.76
C PRO A 301 7.18 19.19 6.19
N TRP A 302 6.26 18.77 7.05
CA TRP A 302 6.10 19.28 8.41
C TRP A 302 6.73 18.39 9.48
N ALA A 303 7.47 17.35 9.08
CA ALA A 303 8.14 16.46 10.01
C ALA A 303 9.16 17.20 10.87
N THR A 304 9.23 16.85 12.16
CA THR A 304 10.23 17.40 13.09
C THR A 304 11.64 17.01 12.67
N HIS A 305 11.81 15.78 12.17
CA HIS A 305 13.05 15.28 11.61
C HIS A 305 12.83 15.01 10.12
N ARG A 306 13.44 15.82 9.26
CA ARG A 306 13.30 15.70 7.80
C ARG A 306 14.15 14.54 7.27
N LEU A 307 13.81 14.04 6.08
CA LEU A 307 14.63 13.01 5.43
C LEU A 307 15.98 13.61 4.98
N PRO A 308 17.10 12.92 5.27
CA PRO A 308 18.41 13.32 4.76
C PRO A 308 18.46 13.34 3.22
N GLU A 309 19.38 14.11 2.65
CA GLU A 309 19.48 14.32 1.20
C GLU A 309 19.90 13.05 0.47
N MET A 310 20.89 12.33 0.99
CA MET A 310 21.34 11.07 0.41
C MET A 310 20.27 9.99 0.51
N CYS A 311 19.46 10.02 1.57
CA CYS A 311 18.30 9.13 1.68
C CYS A 311 17.33 9.34 0.50
N ARG A 312 16.93 10.59 0.20
CA ARG A 312 16.10 10.91 -0.98
C ARG A 312 16.75 10.44 -2.28
N ARG A 313 18.06 10.67 -2.44
CA ARG A 313 18.80 10.26 -3.65
C ARG A 313 18.81 8.74 -3.84
N TYR A 314 18.97 7.98 -2.76
CA TYR A 314 18.98 6.52 -2.81
C TYR A 314 17.57 5.96 -3.05
N CYS A 315 16.52 6.62 -2.54
CA CYS A 315 15.14 6.24 -2.88
C CYS A 315 14.90 6.21 -4.39
N VAL A 316 15.51 7.11 -5.17
CA VAL A 316 15.40 7.12 -6.65
C VAL A 316 15.95 5.84 -7.30
N GLN A 317 16.81 5.09 -6.60
CA GLN A 317 17.35 3.81 -7.07
C GLN A 317 16.47 2.61 -6.67
N LEU A 318 15.37 2.83 -5.94
CA LEU A 318 14.45 1.75 -5.59
C LEU A 318 13.82 1.13 -6.85
N PRO A 319 13.53 -0.17 -6.84
CA PRO A 319 12.86 -0.82 -7.96
C PRO A 319 11.52 -0.14 -8.28
N PHE A 320 11.31 0.16 -9.56
CA PHE A 320 10.11 0.83 -10.08
C PHE A 320 9.86 2.22 -9.48
N PHE A 321 10.90 2.93 -9.00
CA PHE A 321 10.70 4.27 -8.46
C PHE A 321 10.11 5.21 -9.51
N ASP A 322 8.96 5.81 -9.20
CA ASP A 322 8.30 6.78 -10.07
C ASP A 322 8.54 8.19 -9.53
N LEU A 323 9.47 8.86 -10.20
CA LEU A 323 9.84 10.24 -9.89
C LEU A 323 8.70 11.23 -10.15
N THR A 324 7.82 10.94 -11.12
CA THR A 324 6.78 11.88 -11.57
C THR A 324 5.62 12.01 -10.60
N ARG A 325 5.38 10.97 -9.79
CA ARG A 325 4.31 10.90 -8.80
C ARG A 325 4.81 10.95 -7.34
N THR A 326 6.12 11.10 -7.17
CA THR A 326 6.76 11.31 -5.87
C THR A 326 6.62 12.77 -5.43
N ILE A 327 6.36 12.98 -4.14
CA ILE A 327 6.39 14.28 -3.49
C ILE A 327 7.54 14.26 -2.49
N ALA A 328 8.60 15.01 -2.75
CA ALA A 328 9.80 15.05 -1.91
C ALA A 328 10.47 16.41 -1.95
N ASP A 329 11.20 16.75 -0.89
CA ASP A 329 12.00 17.97 -0.85
C ASP A 329 13.30 17.75 -1.62
N TRP A 330 13.26 17.79 -2.96
CA TRP A 330 14.49 17.74 -3.77
C TRP A 330 15.40 18.93 -3.45
N LYS A 331 14.79 20.08 -3.23
CA LYS A 331 15.32 21.23 -2.50
C LYS A 331 14.42 21.51 -1.31
N ALA A 332 14.97 22.18 -0.29
CA ALA A 332 14.22 22.56 0.89
C ALA A 332 12.92 23.31 0.52
N GLY A 333 11.78 22.79 0.98
CA GLY A 333 10.46 23.35 0.73
C GLY A 333 9.87 23.10 -0.67
N ASP A 334 10.43 22.22 -1.49
CA ASP A 334 9.81 21.80 -2.75
C ASP A 334 8.49 21.04 -2.51
N ALA A 335 8.48 20.07 -1.59
CA ALA A 335 7.31 19.27 -1.25
C ALA A 335 6.17 20.15 -0.73
N GLU A 336 6.47 21.08 0.19
CA GLU A 336 5.46 22.00 0.72
C GLU A 336 4.87 22.88 -0.38
N ARG A 337 5.71 23.47 -1.24
CA ARG A 337 5.24 24.27 -2.38
C ARG A 337 4.37 23.45 -3.34
N GLN A 338 4.76 22.21 -3.64
CA GLN A 338 3.98 21.33 -4.49
C GLN A 338 2.61 21.03 -3.88
N ILE A 339 2.54 20.75 -2.57
CA ILE A 339 1.29 20.50 -1.85
C ILE A 339 0.39 21.73 -1.84
N GLU A 340 0.93 22.94 -1.71
CA GLU A 340 0.14 24.18 -1.76
C GLU A 340 -0.41 24.47 -3.17
N VAL A 341 0.35 24.14 -4.22
CA VAL A 341 -0.16 24.18 -5.61
C VAL A 341 -1.30 23.19 -5.78
N HIS A 342 -1.12 21.95 -5.30
CA HIS A 342 -2.16 20.91 -5.35
C HIS A 342 -3.43 21.34 -4.61
N LYS A 343 -3.28 21.90 -3.40
CA LYS A 343 -4.39 22.44 -2.61
C LYS A 343 -5.13 23.55 -3.39
N SER A 344 -4.40 24.48 -3.99
CA SER A 344 -5.00 25.58 -4.76
C SER A 344 -5.79 25.06 -5.97
N ALA A 345 -5.31 24.02 -6.65
CA ALA A 345 -6.03 23.37 -7.73
C ALA A 345 -7.31 22.69 -7.25
N ILE A 346 -7.26 21.99 -6.10
CA ILE A 346 -8.44 21.37 -5.48
C ILE A 346 -9.51 22.43 -5.16
N ASP A 347 -9.12 23.53 -4.51
CA ASP A 347 -10.03 24.61 -4.13
C ASP A 347 -10.68 25.27 -5.37
N GLU A 348 -9.90 25.45 -6.44
CA GLU A 348 -10.40 26.06 -7.68
C GLU A 348 -11.38 25.15 -8.44
N ILE A 349 -11.10 23.85 -8.51
CA ILE A 349 -12.01 22.88 -9.14
C ILE A 349 -13.33 22.80 -8.38
N GLU A 350 -13.30 22.80 -7.04
CA GLU A 350 -14.52 22.87 -6.24
C GLU A 350 -15.32 24.14 -6.55
N ARG A 351 -14.65 25.30 -6.63
CA ARG A 351 -15.29 26.58 -6.95
C ARG A 351 -15.96 26.54 -8.33
N ILE A 352 -15.30 25.97 -9.34
CA ILE A 352 -15.87 25.82 -10.70
C ILE A 352 -17.09 24.91 -10.66
N HIS A 353 -17.02 23.78 -9.97
CA HIS A 353 -18.15 22.85 -9.83
C HIS A 353 -19.35 23.51 -9.15
N GLN A 354 -19.14 24.35 -8.12
CA GLN A 354 -20.21 25.11 -7.48
C GLN A 354 -20.88 26.12 -8.43
N ILE A 355 -20.12 26.75 -9.33
CA ILE A 355 -20.67 27.71 -10.30
C ILE A 355 -21.50 27.02 -11.38
N LEU A 356 -21.07 25.84 -11.85
CA LEU A 356 -21.78 25.11 -12.90
C LEU A 356 -23.10 24.51 -12.41
N ASN A 357 -23.27 24.32 -11.10
CA ASN A 357 -24.43 23.68 -10.47
C ASN A 357 -25.32 24.65 -9.68
N ALA A 358 -25.02 25.95 -9.66
CA ALA A 358 -25.85 27.01 -9.07
C ALA A 358 -26.78 27.61 -10.13
#